data_AF-A0A315EI03-F1
#
_entry.id   AF-A0A315EI03-F1
#
_cell.length_a   1.000
_cell.length_b   1.000
_cell.length_c   1.000
_cell.angle_alpha   90.00
_cell.angle_beta   90.00
_cell.angle_gamma   90.00
#
_symmetry.space_group_name_H-M   'P 1'
#
loop_
_entity.id
_entity.type
_entity.pdbx_description
1 polymer ?
#
loop_
_entity_poly.entity_id
_entity_poly.type
_entity_poly.pdbx_seq_one_letter_code
_entity_poly.pdbx_strand_id
1 'polypeptide(L)'
;MIWLWLYLCLGLVFGLGVYVQNARRPKSDMSQLLASMRGSQSRTDQILEKVVAPALGSILVVTAWPAVIWFIFKERRNEKHEAKRRIDAVFRVRPEDLFGQTTIAEVEASSFVKDPLNAVPDLPFGHLNAAWTDFMSKRPADAVLWSFACDWTSEWGTKFSRKGYVWVLEGALSPWMLTQDDAIKDDHDQ
;
A
#
# COMPACT_ATOMS: atom_id res chain seq x y z
N MET A 1 -25.99 28.36 -20.64
CA MET A 1 -25.21 29.60 -20.84
C MET A 1 -24.52 30.09 -19.57
N ILE A 2 -25.19 30.18 -18.40
CA ILE A 2 -24.56 30.65 -17.14
C ILE A 2 -23.36 29.78 -16.68
N TRP A 3 -23.44 28.46 -16.87
CA TRP A 3 -22.40 27.50 -16.47
C TRP A 3 -21.09 27.66 -17.24
N LEU A 4 -21.16 28.09 -18.50
CA LEU A 4 -19.99 28.34 -19.33
C LEU A 4 -19.26 29.60 -18.88
N TRP A 5 -20.01 30.65 -18.50
CA TRP A 5 -19.45 31.87 -17.94
C TRP A 5 -18.83 31.65 -16.55
N LEU A 6 -19.47 30.87 -15.69
CA LEU A 6 -18.89 30.48 -14.40
C LEU A 6 -17.61 29.67 -14.57
N TYR A 7 -17.59 28.73 -15.54
CA TYR A 7 -16.39 27.97 -15.88
C TYR A 7 -15.23 28.87 -16.33
N LEU A 8 -15.50 29.80 -17.25
CA LEU A 8 -14.48 30.74 -17.76
C LEU A 8 -13.99 31.69 -16.65
N CYS A 9 -14.89 32.21 -15.82
CA CYS A 9 -14.51 33.07 -14.69
C CYS A 9 -13.64 32.32 -13.67
N LEU A 10 -14.00 31.08 -13.32
CA LEU A 10 -13.24 30.29 -12.35
C LEU A 10 -11.86 29.92 -12.88
N GLY A 11 -11.79 29.51 -14.16
CA GLY A 11 -10.52 29.24 -14.83
C GLY A 11 -9.64 30.48 -14.93
N LEU A 12 -10.22 31.66 -15.21
CA LEU A 12 -9.49 32.92 -15.29
C LEU A 12 -8.89 33.30 -13.92
N VAL A 13 -9.65 33.15 -12.83
CA VAL A 13 -9.14 33.40 -11.46
C VAL A 13 -8.00 32.44 -11.12
N PHE A 14 -8.13 31.15 -11.47
CA PHE A 14 -7.07 30.16 -11.23
C PHE A 14 -5.82 30.44 -12.06
N GLY A 15 -5.98 30.74 -13.34
CA GLY A 15 -4.90 31.13 -14.25
C GLY A 15 -4.19 32.40 -13.79
N LEU A 16 -4.94 33.39 -13.31
CA LEU A 16 -4.39 34.63 -12.77
C LEU A 16 -3.60 34.39 -11.48
N GLY A 17 -4.07 33.47 -10.63
CA GLY A 17 -3.33 33.00 -9.45
C GLY A 17 -1.99 32.34 -9.81
N VAL A 18 -1.97 31.45 -10.79
CA VAL A 18 -0.74 30.81 -11.31
C VAL A 18 0.18 31.83 -11.97
N TYR A 19 -0.36 32.77 -12.75
CA TYR A 19 0.39 33.83 -13.40
C TYR A 19 1.09 34.74 -12.38
N VAL A 20 0.38 35.20 -11.34
CA VAL A 20 0.95 36.00 -10.26
C VAL A 20 2.01 35.22 -9.49
N GLN A 21 1.77 33.93 -9.24
CA GLN A 21 2.75 33.08 -8.56
C GLN A 21 4.01 32.86 -9.43
N ASN A 22 3.85 32.65 -10.73
CA ASN A 22 4.96 32.50 -11.68
C ASN A 22 5.73 33.81 -11.87
N ALA A 23 5.05 34.95 -11.94
CA ALA A 23 5.67 36.28 -12.01
C ALA A 23 6.49 36.62 -10.75
N ARG A 24 6.14 36.03 -9.61
CA ARG A 24 6.89 36.16 -8.35
C ARG A 24 8.03 35.14 -8.21
N ARG A 25 8.14 34.14 -9.09
CA ARG A 25 9.26 33.18 -9.03
C ARG A 25 10.52 33.84 -9.59
N PRO A 26 11.67 33.71 -8.90
CA PRO A 26 12.95 34.16 -9.45
C PRO A 26 13.23 33.39 -10.75
N LYS A 27 13.65 34.10 -11.80
CA LYS A 27 13.99 33.51 -13.10
C LYS A 27 15.06 32.44 -12.90
N SER A 28 14.77 31.20 -13.28
CA SER A 28 15.68 30.06 -13.13
C SER A 28 16.91 30.20 -14.03
N ASP A 29 18.06 29.69 -13.59
CA ASP A 29 19.34 29.69 -14.34
C ASP A 29 19.19 29.19 -15.79
N MET A 30 18.32 28.20 -16.00
CA MET A 30 18.06 27.61 -17.31
C MET A 30 17.41 28.61 -18.29
N SER A 31 16.61 29.55 -17.79
CA SER A 31 16.04 30.64 -18.60
C SER A 31 17.10 31.67 -19.00
N GLN A 32 18.13 31.88 -18.16
CA GLN A 32 19.24 32.79 -18.44
C GLN A 32 20.22 32.17 -19.45
N LEU A 33 20.50 30.87 -19.33
CA LEU A 33 21.30 30.13 -20.32
C LEU A 33 20.61 30.06 -21.68
N LEU A 34 19.31 29.77 -21.73
CA LEU A 34 18.53 29.83 -22.98
C LEU A 34 18.52 31.24 -23.58
N ALA A 35 18.43 32.28 -22.75
CA ALA A 35 18.51 33.67 -23.22
C ALA A 35 19.89 34.01 -23.81
N SER A 36 20.98 33.50 -23.22
CA SER A 36 22.35 33.71 -23.73
C SER A 36 22.65 32.99 -25.05
N MET A 37 21.95 31.89 -25.35
CA MET A 37 22.10 31.14 -26.61
C MET A 37 21.21 31.67 -27.75
N ARG A 38 20.22 32.53 -27.46
CA ARG A 38 19.25 33.03 -28.45
C ARG A 38 19.75 34.36 -29.04
N GLY A 39 20.47 34.28 -30.17
CA GLY A 39 20.94 35.45 -30.93
C GLY A 39 19.82 36.36 -31.46
N SER A 40 20.20 37.58 -31.91
CA SER A 40 19.38 38.68 -32.45
C SER A 40 17.89 38.38 -32.64
N GLN A 41 17.10 38.58 -31.58
CA GLN A 41 15.66 38.33 -31.58
C GLN A 41 14.92 39.33 -32.47
N SER A 42 14.20 38.82 -33.46
CA SER A 42 13.28 39.61 -34.28
C SER A 42 12.12 40.14 -33.43
N ARG A 43 11.46 41.23 -33.85
CA ARG A 43 10.29 41.79 -33.14
C ARG A 43 9.17 40.76 -32.96
N THR A 44 9.08 39.77 -33.85
CA THR A 44 8.15 38.64 -33.76
C THR A 44 8.49 37.68 -32.61
N ASP A 45 9.77 37.43 -32.36
CA ASP A 45 10.21 36.55 -31.26
C ASP A 45 9.92 37.17 -29.90
N GLN A 46 10.06 38.51 -29.81
CA GLN A 46 9.72 39.24 -28.59
C GLN A 46 8.22 39.20 -28.29
N ILE A 47 7.36 39.27 -29.32
CA ILE A 47 5.90 39.15 -29.15
C ILE A 47 5.53 37.70 -28.79
N LEU A 48 6.18 36.73 -29.44
CA LEU A 48 5.96 35.31 -29.18
C LEU A 48 6.29 34.96 -27.72
N GLU A 49 7.42 35.45 -27.22
CA GLU A 49 7.90 35.14 -25.86
C GLU A 49 7.14 35.93 -24.78
N LYS A 50 6.87 37.22 -25.00
CA LYS A 50 6.26 38.07 -23.96
C LYS A 50 4.74 38.00 -23.92
N VAL A 51 4.08 37.67 -25.02
CA VAL A 51 2.62 37.75 -25.15
C VAL A 51 2.02 36.40 -25.50
N VAL A 52 2.52 35.75 -26.55
CA VAL A 52 1.89 34.52 -27.06
C VAL A 52 2.12 33.33 -26.14
N ALA A 53 3.34 33.15 -25.62
CA ALA A 53 3.66 32.07 -24.69
C ALA A 53 2.82 32.14 -23.38
N PRO A 54 2.73 33.28 -22.66
CA PRO A 54 1.87 33.37 -21.48
C PRO A 54 0.38 33.31 -21.81
N ALA A 55 -0.06 33.81 -22.97
CA ALA A 55 -1.46 33.70 -23.39
C ALA A 55 -1.85 32.23 -23.65
N LEU A 56 -1.04 31.49 -24.42
CA LEU A 56 -1.24 30.06 -24.67
C LEU A 56 -1.22 29.24 -23.37
N GLY A 57 -0.26 29.51 -22.49
CA GLY A 57 -0.18 28.87 -21.18
C GLY A 57 -1.43 29.14 -20.33
N SER A 58 -1.94 30.38 -20.35
CA SER A 58 -3.16 30.75 -19.62
C SER A 58 -4.39 30.04 -20.18
N ILE A 59 -4.54 29.98 -21.50
CA ILE A 59 -5.64 29.25 -22.16
C ILE A 59 -5.59 27.76 -21.78
N LEU A 60 -4.40 27.15 -21.80
CA LEU A 60 -4.22 25.74 -21.44
C LEU A 60 -4.58 25.48 -19.97
N VAL A 61 -4.21 26.36 -19.05
CA VAL A 61 -4.61 26.25 -17.64
C VAL A 61 -6.13 26.36 -17.47
N VAL A 62 -6.78 27.29 -18.17
CA VAL A 62 -8.23 27.49 -18.14
C VAL A 62 -9.01 26.31 -18.75
N THR A 63 -8.43 25.60 -19.72
CA THR A 63 -9.08 24.43 -20.34
C THR A 63 -8.79 23.14 -19.58
N ALA A 64 -7.59 22.98 -19.00
CA ALA A 64 -7.14 21.71 -18.42
C ALA A 64 -7.37 21.58 -16.90
N TRP A 65 -7.74 22.64 -16.17
CA TRP A 65 -7.90 22.56 -14.70
C TRP A 65 -8.87 21.48 -14.19
N PRO A 66 -10.01 21.14 -14.85
CA PRO A 66 -10.88 20.07 -14.35
C PRO A 66 -10.23 18.69 -14.50
N ALA A 67 -9.43 18.49 -15.55
CA ALA A 67 -8.67 17.26 -15.75
C ALA A 67 -7.58 17.12 -14.67
N VAL A 68 -6.93 18.23 -14.28
CA VAL A 68 -5.96 18.24 -13.17
C VAL A 68 -6.64 17.89 -11.85
N ILE A 69 -7.80 18.49 -11.54
CA ILE A 69 -8.57 18.16 -10.32
C ILE A 69 -9.00 16.69 -10.34
N TRP A 70 -9.51 16.21 -11.48
CA TRP A 70 -9.90 14.82 -11.64
C TRP A 70 -8.72 13.87 -11.43
N PHE A 71 -7.54 14.19 -11.98
CA PHE A 71 -6.32 13.41 -11.81
C PHE A 71 -5.88 13.37 -10.35
N ILE A 72 -5.86 14.53 -9.66
CA ILE A 72 -5.52 14.60 -8.22
C ILE A 72 -6.49 13.76 -7.39
N PHE A 73 -7.79 13.84 -7.67
CA PHE A 73 -8.80 13.07 -6.95
C PHE A 73 -8.68 11.57 -7.21
N LYS A 74 -8.42 11.18 -8.45
CA LYS A 74 -8.17 9.79 -8.85
C LYS A 74 -6.94 9.23 -8.14
N GLU A 75 -5.84 9.97 -8.10
CA GLU A 75 -4.59 9.57 -7.45
C GLU A 75 -4.81 9.37 -5.94
N ARG A 76 -5.40 10.36 -5.27
CA ARG A 76 -5.76 10.28 -3.84
C ARG A 76 -6.67 9.09 -3.52
N ARG A 77 -7.57 8.71 -4.44
CA ARG A 77 -8.43 7.55 -4.26
C ARG A 77 -7.65 6.24 -4.42
N ASN A 78 -6.74 6.17 -5.40
CA ASN A 78 -5.86 5.02 -5.57
C ASN A 78 -4.92 4.83 -4.37
N GLU A 79 -4.28 5.89 -3.90
CA GLU A 79 -3.42 5.86 -2.70
C GLU A 79 -4.17 5.30 -1.48
N LYS A 80 -5.42 5.74 -1.26
CA LYS A 80 -6.25 5.21 -0.17
C LYS A 80 -6.57 3.73 -0.34
N HIS A 81 -6.88 3.30 -1.56
CA HIS A 81 -7.15 1.89 -1.86
C HIS A 81 -5.89 1.02 -1.73
N GLU A 82 -4.73 1.53 -2.10
CA GLU A 82 -3.44 0.86 -1.92
C GLU A 82 -3.04 0.80 -0.45
N ALA A 83 -3.18 1.89 0.30
CA ALA A 83 -2.93 1.91 1.73
C ALA A 83 -3.85 0.92 2.47
N LYS A 84 -5.13 0.86 2.09
CA LYS A 84 -6.06 -0.14 2.62
C LYS A 84 -5.63 -1.56 2.27
N ARG A 85 -5.26 -1.82 1.00
CA ARG A 85 -4.75 -3.13 0.57
C ARG A 85 -3.50 -3.55 1.35
N ARG A 86 -2.58 -2.62 1.63
CA ARG A 86 -1.39 -2.90 2.45
C ARG A 86 -1.74 -3.24 3.89
N ILE A 87 -2.69 -2.54 4.51
CA ILE A 87 -3.15 -2.85 5.87
C ILE A 87 -3.83 -4.22 5.91
N ASP A 88 -4.70 -4.51 4.95
CA ASP A 88 -5.41 -5.80 4.85
C ASP A 88 -4.44 -6.95 4.50
N ALA A 89 -3.34 -6.65 3.80
CA ALA A 89 -2.23 -7.57 3.53
C ALA A 89 -1.25 -7.73 4.71
N VAL A 90 -1.45 -7.10 5.87
CA VAL A 90 -0.73 -7.50 7.07
C VAL A 90 -1.51 -8.62 7.72
N PHE A 91 -0.94 -9.83 7.73
CA PHE A 91 -1.58 -10.99 8.33
C PHE A 91 -1.90 -10.76 9.81
N ARG A 92 -3.17 -10.98 10.17
CA ARG A 92 -3.67 -10.95 11.54
C ARG A 92 -4.69 -12.07 11.70
N VAL A 93 -4.53 -12.86 12.75
CA VAL A 93 -5.51 -13.89 13.11
C VAL A 93 -6.80 -13.20 13.52
N ARG A 94 -7.94 -13.65 12.99
CA ARG A 94 -9.25 -13.11 13.35
C ARG A 94 -9.98 -14.06 14.30
N PRO A 95 -10.90 -13.57 15.14
CA PRO A 95 -11.68 -14.43 16.02
C PRO A 95 -12.52 -15.47 15.25
N GLU A 96 -12.90 -15.15 14.02
CA GLU A 96 -13.68 -16.03 13.12
C GLU A 96 -12.88 -17.24 12.61
N ASP A 97 -11.54 -17.17 12.61
CA ASP A 97 -10.65 -18.23 12.13
C ASP A 97 -10.28 -19.25 13.22
N LEU A 98 -10.71 -18.99 14.46
CA LEU A 98 -10.47 -19.85 15.61
C LEU A 98 -11.45 -21.03 15.60
N PHE A 99 -10.94 -22.25 15.53
CA PHE A 99 -11.81 -23.44 15.42
C PHE A 99 -11.69 -24.42 16.59
N GLY A 100 -10.65 -24.31 17.42
CA GLY A 100 -10.50 -25.21 18.58
C GLY A 100 -9.56 -24.70 19.66
N GLN A 101 -10.06 -24.67 20.90
CA GLN A 101 -9.22 -24.51 22.08
C GLN A 101 -8.40 -25.79 22.28
N THR A 102 -7.14 -25.66 22.68
CA THR A 102 -6.21 -26.78 22.74
C THR A 102 -5.21 -26.57 23.87
N THR A 103 -4.68 -27.66 24.42
CA THR A 103 -3.65 -27.59 25.46
C THR A 103 -2.25 -27.81 24.88
N ILE A 104 -1.23 -27.25 25.53
CA ILE A 104 0.18 -27.40 25.13
C ILE A 104 0.56 -28.88 24.99
N ALA A 105 0.13 -29.72 25.94
CA ALA A 105 0.45 -31.15 25.94
C ALA A 105 -0.17 -31.89 24.74
N GLU A 106 -1.40 -31.54 24.34
CA GLU A 106 -2.04 -32.11 23.15
C GLU A 106 -1.33 -31.68 21.86
N VAL A 107 -0.89 -30.42 21.80
CA VAL A 107 -0.12 -29.91 20.65
C VAL A 107 1.20 -30.63 20.50
N GLU A 108 1.95 -30.73 21.60
CA GLU A 108 3.25 -31.39 21.59
C GLU A 108 3.11 -32.87 21.23
N ALA A 109 2.10 -33.57 21.79
CA ALA A 109 1.85 -34.98 21.48
C ALA A 109 1.44 -35.21 20.01
N SER A 110 0.61 -34.33 19.44
CA SER A 110 0.17 -34.44 18.04
C SER A 110 1.26 -34.07 17.02
N SER A 111 2.21 -33.23 17.43
CA SER A 111 3.32 -32.76 16.59
C SER A 111 4.63 -33.49 16.84
N PHE A 112 4.64 -34.47 17.76
CA PHE A 112 5.79 -35.30 18.07
C PHE A 112 5.88 -36.46 17.07
N VAL A 113 6.95 -36.49 16.29
CA VAL A 113 7.24 -37.57 15.34
C VAL A 113 8.50 -38.27 15.80
N LYS A 114 8.37 -39.55 16.15
CA LYS A 114 9.50 -40.39 16.54
C LYS A 114 10.11 -41.03 15.30
N ASP A 115 11.35 -40.68 14.99
CA ASP A 115 12.08 -41.31 13.89
C ASP A 115 12.62 -42.68 14.32
N PRO A 116 12.17 -43.80 13.72
CA PRO A 116 12.68 -45.13 14.07
C PRO A 116 14.18 -45.31 13.81
N LEU A 117 14.76 -44.49 12.91
CA LEU A 117 16.19 -44.52 12.59
C LEU A 117 17.00 -43.51 13.41
N ASN A 118 16.34 -42.71 14.25
CA ASN A 118 16.95 -41.70 15.12
C ASN A 118 17.87 -40.72 14.36
N ALA A 119 17.55 -40.42 13.10
CA ALA A 119 18.31 -39.50 12.27
C ALA A 119 17.96 -38.02 12.56
N VAL A 120 16.80 -37.78 13.17
CA VAL A 120 16.30 -36.46 13.57
C VAL A 120 16.06 -36.42 15.08
N PRO A 121 16.33 -35.29 15.78
CA PRO A 121 16.01 -35.16 17.20
C PRO A 121 14.52 -35.38 17.49
N ASP A 122 14.24 -36.10 18.58
CA ASP A 122 12.91 -36.33 19.13
C ASP A 122 12.34 -35.04 19.75
N LEU A 123 11.99 -34.07 18.90
CA LEU A 123 11.45 -32.76 19.28
C LEU A 123 10.08 -32.53 18.62
N PRO A 124 9.10 -31.95 19.35
CA PRO A 124 7.83 -31.58 18.74
C PRO A 124 8.08 -30.53 17.66
N PHE A 125 7.37 -30.64 16.53
CA PHE A 125 7.49 -29.78 15.35
C PHE A 125 8.81 -29.86 14.57
N GLY A 126 9.77 -30.71 14.96
CA GLY A 126 11.03 -30.88 14.25
C GLY A 126 11.77 -29.55 14.01
N HIS A 127 11.87 -29.10 12.76
CA HIS A 127 12.53 -27.85 12.39
C HIS A 127 11.82 -26.58 12.91
N LEU A 128 10.51 -26.65 13.17
CA LEU A 128 9.72 -25.56 13.73
C LEU A 128 9.76 -25.53 15.27
N ASN A 129 10.51 -26.44 15.92
CA ASN A 129 10.64 -26.48 17.37
C ASN A 129 11.17 -25.16 17.95
N ALA A 130 12.14 -24.52 17.29
CA ALA A 130 12.68 -23.24 17.73
C ALA A 130 11.60 -22.12 17.74
N ALA A 131 10.74 -22.10 16.72
CA ALA A 131 9.61 -21.17 16.66
C ALA A 131 8.56 -21.48 17.74
N TRP A 132 8.33 -22.77 18.03
CA TRP A 132 7.46 -23.20 19.14
C TRP A 132 7.99 -22.75 20.50
N THR A 133 9.28 -22.92 20.78
CA THR A 133 9.89 -22.48 22.03
C THR A 133 9.81 -20.96 22.20
N ASP A 134 10.09 -20.19 21.14
CA ASP A 134 9.95 -18.74 21.15
C ASP A 134 8.48 -18.30 21.36
N PHE A 135 7.53 -18.96 20.69
CA PHE A 135 6.09 -18.73 20.87
C PHE A 135 5.63 -18.99 22.30
N MET A 136 6.13 -20.06 22.92
CA MET A 136 5.86 -20.40 24.32
C MET A 136 6.47 -19.39 25.29
N SER A 137 7.66 -18.86 24.99
CA SER A 137 8.32 -17.83 25.82
C SER A 137 7.54 -16.50 25.87
N LYS A 138 6.76 -16.21 24.83
CA LYS A 138 5.96 -14.98 24.70
C LYS A 138 4.54 -15.14 25.23
N ARG A 139 4.26 -16.21 25.96
CA ARG A 139 2.94 -16.51 26.53
C ARG A 139 2.52 -15.41 27.52
N PRO A 140 1.37 -14.74 27.31
CA PRO A 140 0.78 -13.86 28.32
C PRO A 140 0.27 -14.67 29.52
N ALA A 141 0.32 -14.07 30.72
CA ALA A 141 -0.29 -14.66 31.91
C ALA A 141 -1.80 -14.87 31.66
N ASP A 142 -2.32 -16.02 32.07
CA ASP A 142 -3.73 -16.42 31.91
C ASP A 142 -4.26 -16.55 30.47
N ALA A 143 -3.38 -16.49 29.46
CA ALA A 143 -3.79 -16.72 28.08
C ALA A 143 -4.14 -18.18 27.79
N VAL A 144 -5.14 -18.37 26.93
CA VAL A 144 -5.59 -19.66 26.45
C VAL A 144 -5.04 -19.91 25.06
N LEU A 145 -4.58 -21.14 24.81
CA LEU A 145 -4.07 -21.55 23.51
C LEU A 145 -5.21 -21.99 22.58
N TRP A 146 -5.21 -21.46 21.37
CA TRP A 146 -6.18 -21.78 20.33
C TRP A 146 -5.50 -22.17 19.02
N SER A 147 -6.12 -23.10 18.31
CA SER A 147 -5.78 -23.46 16.94
C SER A 147 -6.59 -22.61 15.97
N PHE A 148 -5.95 -22.09 14.93
CA PHE A 148 -6.59 -21.33 13.88
C PHE A 148 -6.25 -21.87 12.49
N ALA A 149 -7.19 -21.69 11.56
CA ALA A 149 -7.01 -22.01 10.15
C ALA A 149 -7.72 -20.94 9.33
N CYS A 150 -7.00 -20.32 8.41
CA CYS A 150 -7.53 -19.22 7.61
C CYS A 150 -6.91 -19.19 6.22
N ASP A 151 -7.70 -18.74 5.25
CA ASP A 151 -7.20 -18.40 3.93
C ASP A 151 -6.87 -16.90 3.89
N TRP A 152 -5.63 -16.59 3.56
CA TRP A 152 -5.12 -15.22 3.54
C TRP A 152 -4.62 -14.84 2.16
N THR A 153 -5.02 -13.66 1.67
CA THR A 153 -4.56 -13.13 0.38
C THR A 153 -3.44 -12.12 0.60
N SER A 154 -2.31 -12.32 -0.06
CA SER A 154 -1.17 -11.41 0.00
C SER A 154 -1.39 -10.10 -0.75
N GLU A 155 -0.51 -9.12 -0.55
CA GLU A 155 -0.53 -7.86 -1.31
C GLU A 155 -0.49 -8.08 -2.83
N TRP A 156 0.14 -9.18 -3.27
CA TRP A 156 0.25 -9.56 -4.67
C TRP A 156 -0.93 -10.40 -5.20
N GLY A 157 -1.99 -10.58 -4.39
CA GLY A 157 -3.17 -11.33 -4.79
C GLY A 157 -3.02 -12.85 -4.71
N THR A 158 -1.90 -13.35 -4.21
CA THR A 158 -1.70 -14.79 -3.99
C THR A 158 -2.45 -15.24 -2.75
N LYS A 159 -3.28 -16.27 -2.87
CA LYS A 159 -3.99 -16.88 -1.74
C LYS A 159 -3.09 -17.92 -1.06
N PHE A 160 -3.06 -17.91 0.26
CA PHE A 160 -2.35 -18.86 1.11
C PHE A 160 -3.33 -19.48 2.08
N SER A 161 -3.24 -20.80 2.28
CA SER A 161 -3.92 -21.49 3.37
C SER A 161 -2.96 -21.59 4.55
N ARG A 162 -3.31 -20.93 5.64
CA ARG A 162 -2.47 -20.78 6.83
C ARG A 162 -3.10 -21.48 8.02
N LYS A 163 -2.27 -22.22 8.76
CA LYS A 163 -2.68 -22.86 10.01
C LYS A 163 -1.63 -22.62 11.07
N GLY A 164 -2.08 -22.59 12.31
CA GLY A 164 -1.19 -22.37 13.43
C GLY A 164 -1.90 -22.25 14.77
N TYR A 165 -1.16 -21.67 15.71
CA TYR A 165 -1.60 -21.50 17.09
C TYR A 165 -1.52 -20.04 17.51
N VAL A 166 -2.42 -19.62 18.39
CA VAL A 166 -2.49 -18.25 18.89
C VAL A 166 -2.87 -18.24 20.37
N TRP A 167 -2.29 -17.28 21.10
CA TRP A 167 -2.70 -16.98 22.46
C TRP A 167 -3.88 -16.00 22.46
N VAL A 168 -4.92 -16.35 23.21
CA VAL A 168 -6.13 -15.54 23.38
C VAL A 168 -6.19 -15.04 24.81
N LEU A 169 -6.17 -13.72 24.97
CA LEU A 169 -6.35 -13.03 26.26
C LEU A 169 -7.31 -11.85 26.08
N GLU A 170 -8.46 -11.87 26.76
CA GLU A 170 -9.45 -10.78 26.73
C GLU A 170 -9.82 -10.27 25.31
N GLY A 171 -9.79 -11.15 24.31
CA GLY A 171 -10.07 -10.82 22.90
C GLY A 171 -8.85 -10.36 22.08
N ALA A 172 -7.68 -10.21 22.69
CA ALA A 172 -6.42 -10.04 21.97
C ALA A 172 -5.92 -11.40 21.44
N LEU A 173 -5.63 -11.44 20.13
CA LEU A 173 -5.14 -12.62 19.40
C LEU A 173 -3.64 -12.45 19.10
N SER A 174 -2.85 -12.47 20.15
CA SER A 174 -1.40 -12.24 20.07
C SER A 174 -0.69 -12.80 21.29
N PRO A 175 0.50 -13.39 21.14
CA PRO A 175 1.20 -13.69 19.88
C PRO A 175 0.60 -14.91 19.15
N TRP A 176 0.95 -15.10 17.88
CA TRP A 176 0.59 -16.26 17.04
C TRP A 176 1.83 -16.89 16.41
N MET A 177 1.74 -18.17 16.06
CA MET A 177 2.75 -18.96 15.36
C MET A 177 2.08 -19.71 14.21
N LEU A 178 2.71 -19.72 13.03
CA LEU A 178 2.29 -20.51 11.88
C LEU A 178 3.01 -21.87 11.88
N THR A 179 2.26 -22.93 11.55
CA THR A 179 2.78 -24.28 11.33
C THR A 179 2.68 -24.71 9.88
N GLN A 180 1.76 -24.12 9.13
CA GLN A 180 1.55 -24.37 7.70
C GLN A 180 1.29 -23.04 6.98
N ASP A 181 1.96 -22.82 5.85
CA ASP A 181 1.78 -21.66 4.97
C ASP A 181 1.89 -22.13 3.50
N ASP A 182 0.80 -22.73 3.00
CA ASP A 182 0.76 -23.29 1.65
C ASP A 182 0.07 -22.34 0.69
N ALA A 183 0.69 -22.06 -0.46
CA ALA A 183 0.06 -21.29 -1.52
C ALA A 183 -1.09 -22.11 -2.16
N ILE A 184 -2.29 -21.53 -2.19
CA ILE A 184 -3.43 -22.10 -2.89
C ILE A 184 -3.21 -21.84 -4.39
N LYS A 185 -2.95 -22.89 -5.16
CA LYS A 185 -2.95 -22.80 -6.62
C LYS A 185 -4.40 -22.62 -7.06
N ASP A 186 -4.73 -21.46 -7.62
CA ASP A 186 -6.01 -21.30 -8.34
C ASP A 186 -5.94 -22.24 -9.56
N ASP A 187 -6.84 -23.23 -9.58
CA ASP A 187 -6.94 -24.30 -10.58
C ASP A 187 -7.53 -23.78 -11.90
N HIS A 188 -7.06 -22.62 -12.38
CA HIS A 188 -7.63 -21.89 -13.50
C HIS A 188 -7.04 -22.24 -14.88
N ASP A 189 -6.25 -23.31 -14.98
CA ASP A 189 -5.69 -23.83 -16.24
C ASP A 189 -6.29 -25.20 -16.62
N GLN A 190 -7.62 -25.26 -16.80
CA GLN A 190 -8.28 -26.30 -17.61
C GLN A 190 -9.22 -25.67 -18.65
#